data_AF-A0A7S4FJA8-F1
#
_entry.id   AF-A0A7S4FJA8-F1
#
_cell.length_a   1.000
_cell.length_b   1.000
_cell.length_c   1.000
_cell.angle_alpha   90.00
_cell.angle_beta   90.00
_cell.angle_gamma   90.00
#
_symmetry.space_group_name_H-M   'P 1'
#
loop_
_entity.id
_entity.type
_entity.pdbx_description
1 polymer ?
#
loop_
_entity_poly.entity_id
_entity_poly.type
_entity_poly.pdbx_seq_one_letter_code
_entity_poly.pdbx_strand_id
1 'polypeptide(L)'
;KHEPLWYQFSPTLMQHHPDRLVQGWMTEPPARFLNPSKLVPALVKYDPRLHNPPAVTENQVIVYLQWVIAKRRSADPVMHNLLLSLYARQPDGAVLLQFLQGSQHYDKKYALRLCIDAGKTLACVHIYSQMEMYEDAVATALKVPDLALAKANAEKPVDDPQLKKRLWLEIAKYVMQGQSNMKEAIDLLKETQSIKLEDILPFFPDFVLIQDFKQEIIQSLEDYNHEIRQLNAEMEEATRNADAIRASIQELRHRYGYVTSTQPCELCGSPALGRDFYLFPSCRHVFHQDCMLQL
;
A
#
# COMPACT_ATOMS: atom_id res chain seq x y z
N LYS A 1 -25.78 -31.55 27.10
CA LYS A 1 -25.67 -31.74 28.58
C LYS A 1 -24.22 -31.74 29.08
N HIS A 2 -23.21 -32.09 28.28
CA HIS A 2 -21.81 -32.15 28.75
C HIS A 2 -20.97 -30.90 28.47
N GLU A 3 -21.46 -29.93 27.66
CA GLU A 3 -20.71 -28.71 27.32
C GLU A 3 -20.22 -27.90 28.54
N PRO A 4 -21.03 -27.64 29.59
CA PRO A 4 -20.57 -26.88 30.75
C PRO A 4 -19.41 -27.56 31.49
N LEU A 5 -19.37 -28.89 31.50
CA LEU A 5 -18.32 -29.67 32.16
C LEU A 5 -16.97 -29.45 31.51
N TRP A 6 -16.92 -29.33 30.17
CA TRP A 6 -15.70 -29.01 29.46
C TRP A 6 -15.10 -27.69 29.94
N TYR A 7 -15.89 -26.61 29.99
CA TYR A 7 -15.38 -25.32 30.46
C TYR A 7 -15.00 -25.34 31.95
N GLN A 8 -15.79 -26.02 32.79
CA GLN A 8 -15.56 -26.10 34.23
C GLN A 8 -14.23 -26.80 34.57
N PHE A 9 -13.92 -27.93 33.92
CA PHE A 9 -12.74 -28.73 34.23
C PHE A 9 -11.51 -28.38 33.36
N SER A 10 -11.69 -27.57 32.31
CA SER A 10 -10.59 -27.16 31.42
C SER A 10 -9.38 -26.56 32.15
N PRO A 11 -9.52 -25.62 33.11
CA PRO A 11 -8.36 -25.05 33.81
C PRO A 11 -7.53 -26.10 34.56
N THR A 12 -8.19 -27.03 35.26
CA THR A 12 -7.52 -28.09 36.02
C THR A 12 -6.87 -29.12 35.10
N LEU A 13 -7.59 -29.55 34.06
CA LEU A 13 -7.06 -30.53 33.10
C LEU A 13 -5.89 -29.96 32.30
N MET A 14 -5.90 -28.66 32.00
CA MET A 14 -4.82 -28.00 31.28
C MET A 14 -3.52 -27.96 32.09
N GLN A 15 -3.60 -27.98 33.42
CA GLN A 15 -2.43 -28.01 34.29
C GLN A 15 -1.80 -29.41 34.42
N HIS A 16 -2.59 -30.48 34.27
CA HIS A 16 -2.11 -31.84 34.51
C HIS A 16 -1.92 -32.67 33.22
N HIS A 17 -2.80 -32.50 32.23
CA HIS A 17 -2.81 -33.27 30.98
C HIS A 17 -3.17 -32.37 29.77
N PRO A 18 -2.34 -31.36 29.46
CA PRO A 18 -2.63 -30.38 28.40
C PRO A 18 -2.72 -31.00 26.99
N ASP A 19 -1.88 -32.00 26.71
CA ASP A 19 -1.82 -32.71 25.42
C ASP A 19 -3.13 -33.45 25.11
N ARG A 20 -3.60 -34.27 26.05
CA ARG A 20 -4.84 -35.03 25.90
C ARG A 20 -6.06 -34.13 25.87
N LEU A 21 -6.05 -33.05 26.67
CA LEU A 21 -7.14 -32.09 26.70
C LEU A 21 -7.29 -31.36 25.36
N VAL A 22 -6.18 -30.86 24.80
CA VAL A 22 -6.17 -30.17 23.51
C VAL A 22 -6.63 -31.10 22.38
N GLN A 23 -6.14 -32.34 22.34
CA GLN A 23 -6.63 -33.36 21.40
C GLN A 23 -8.15 -33.60 21.56
N GLY A 24 -8.64 -33.64 22.80
CA GLY A 24 -10.06 -33.74 23.12
C GLY A 24 -10.88 -32.55 22.59
N TRP A 25 -10.36 -31.33 22.68
CA TRP A 25 -11.03 -30.15 22.11
C TRP A 25 -11.06 -30.13 20.58
N MET A 26 -10.05 -30.73 19.94
CA MET A 26 -9.90 -30.77 18.47
C MET A 26 -10.69 -31.91 17.81
N THR A 27 -11.12 -32.90 18.58
CA THR A 27 -11.89 -34.06 18.11
C THR A 27 -13.40 -33.80 18.20
N GLU A 28 -14.17 -34.48 17.36
CA GLU A 28 -15.63 -34.46 17.43
C GLU A 28 -16.13 -35.33 18.60
N PRO A 29 -17.21 -34.97 19.30
CA PRO A 29 -18.06 -33.78 19.10
C PRO A 29 -17.62 -32.44 19.72
N PRO A 30 -16.65 -32.34 20.68
CA PRO A 30 -16.26 -31.06 21.30
C PRO A 30 -15.91 -29.94 20.32
N ALA A 31 -15.20 -30.27 19.24
CA ALA A 31 -14.80 -29.34 18.19
C ALA A 31 -15.95 -28.46 17.65
N ARG A 32 -17.17 -29.02 17.58
CA ARG A 32 -18.35 -28.36 17.00
C ARG A 32 -19.03 -27.37 17.93
N PHE A 33 -19.14 -27.69 19.22
CA PHE A 33 -19.91 -26.88 20.18
C PHE A 33 -19.05 -26.01 21.10
N LEU A 34 -17.76 -26.33 21.28
CA LEU A 34 -16.90 -25.52 22.14
C LEU A 34 -16.60 -24.16 21.52
N ASN A 35 -16.77 -23.12 22.31
CA ASN A 35 -16.38 -21.76 22.00
C ASN A 35 -14.94 -21.51 22.50
N PRO A 36 -13.98 -21.25 21.60
CA PRO A 36 -12.59 -20.99 21.98
C PRO A 36 -12.43 -19.83 22.97
N SER A 37 -13.24 -18.76 22.87
CA SER A 37 -13.11 -17.57 23.73
C SER A 37 -13.43 -17.90 25.19
N LYS A 38 -14.31 -18.88 25.46
CA LYS A 38 -14.61 -19.37 26.82
C LYS A 38 -13.48 -20.22 27.41
N LEU A 39 -12.56 -20.73 26.59
CA LEU A 39 -11.42 -21.54 27.04
C LEU A 39 -10.19 -20.69 27.38
N VAL A 40 -10.16 -19.42 26.96
CA VAL A 40 -9.04 -18.49 27.20
C VAL A 40 -8.54 -18.48 28.66
N PRO A 41 -9.40 -18.46 29.70
CA PRO A 41 -8.92 -18.49 31.08
C PRO A 41 -8.09 -19.73 31.44
N ALA A 42 -8.37 -20.88 30.80
CA ALA A 42 -7.57 -22.10 30.94
C ALA A 42 -6.26 -22.02 30.15
N LEU A 43 -6.30 -21.45 28.94
CA LEU A 43 -5.13 -21.30 28.07
C LEU A 43 -4.08 -20.34 28.64
N VAL A 44 -4.50 -19.22 29.24
CA VAL A 44 -3.58 -18.19 29.75
C VAL A 44 -2.78 -18.64 30.98
N LYS A 45 -3.35 -19.53 31.79
CA LYS A 45 -2.69 -20.08 33.00
C LYS A 45 -1.70 -21.19 32.69
N TYR A 46 -1.66 -21.67 31.45
CA TYR A 46 -0.80 -22.74 31.03
C TYR A 46 0.63 -22.24 30.77
N ASP A 47 1.59 -22.99 31.31
CA ASP A 47 3.02 -22.86 31.03
C ASP A 47 3.55 -24.22 30.56
N PRO A 48 4.11 -24.33 29.33
CA PRO A 48 4.67 -25.57 28.82
C PRO A 48 5.74 -26.18 29.72
N ARG A 49 6.55 -25.37 30.41
CA ARG A 49 7.67 -25.87 31.23
C ARG A 49 7.20 -26.54 32.52
N LEU A 50 6.06 -26.10 33.05
CA LEU A 50 5.53 -26.59 34.32
C LEU A 50 4.50 -27.72 34.13
N HIS A 51 3.73 -27.67 33.05
CA HIS A 51 2.54 -28.52 32.90
C HIS A 51 2.69 -29.60 31.84
N ASN A 52 3.65 -29.49 30.91
CA ASN A 52 3.82 -30.57 29.93
C ASN A 52 4.47 -31.81 30.56
N PRO A 53 4.04 -33.00 30.14
CA PRO A 53 4.80 -34.22 30.38
C PRO A 53 6.23 -34.11 29.78
N PRO A 54 7.24 -34.78 30.36
CA PRO A 54 8.62 -34.74 29.85
C PRO A 54 8.79 -35.14 28.38
N ALA A 55 7.86 -35.95 27.85
CA ALA A 55 7.86 -36.39 26.45
C ALA A 55 7.33 -35.33 25.47
N VAL A 56 6.68 -34.26 25.95
CA VAL A 56 6.00 -33.26 25.10
C VAL A 56 6.68 -31.91 25.26
N THR A 57 7.43 -31.50 24.23
CA THR A 57 8.11 -30.20 24.20
C THR A 57 7.25 -29.10 23.56
N GLU A 58 6.22 -29.48 22.81
CA GLU A 58 5.35 -28.55 22.09
C GLU A 58 4.42 -27.79 23.03
N ASN A 59 4.25 -26.49 22.77
CA ASN A 59 3.29 -25.67 23.46
C ASN A 59 1.87 -26.02 22.98
N GLN A 60 1.11 -26.70 23.83
CA GLN A 60 -0.22 -27.22 23.48
C GLN A 60 -1.24 -26.11 23.20
N VAL A 61 -1.06 -24.92 23.79
CA VAL A 61 -1.89 -23.75 23.46
C VAL A 61 -1.62 -23.28 22.03
N ILE A 62 -0.35 -23.25 21.59
CA ILE A 62 -0.01 -22.90 20.20
C ILE A 62 -0.65 -23.89 19.23
N VAL A 63 -0.52 -25.20 19.49
CA VAL A 63 -1.13 -26.25 18.66
C VAL A 63 -2.64 -26.06 18.54
N TYR A 64 -3.32 -25.83 19.67
CA TYR A 64 -4.76 -25.59 19.68
C TYR A 64 -5.15 -24.34 18.89
N LEU A 65 -4.48 -23.21 19.13
CA LEU A 65 -4.81 -21.94 18.48
C LEU A 65 -4.55 -21.99 16.97
N GLN A 66 -3.45 -22.61 16.53
CA GLN A 66 -3.17 -22.85 15.11
C GLN A 66 -4.28 -23.68 14.47
N TRP A 67 -4.76 -24.73 15.14
CA TRP A 67 -5.87 -25.53 14.64
C TRP A 67 -7.19 -24.73 14.58
N VAL A 68 -7.49 -23.91 15.59
CA VAL A 68 -8.69 -23.05 15.58
C VAL A 68 -8.64 -22.07 14.39
N ILE A 69 -7.48 -21.44 14.13
CA ILE A 69 -7.34 -20.50 13.03
C ILE A 69 -7.39 -21.22 11.68
N ALA A 70 -6.63 -22.31 11.51
CA ALA A 70 -6.52 -22.99 10.22
C ALA A 70 -7.76 -23.83 9.87
N LYS A 71 -8.24 -24.66 10.82
CA LYS A 71 -9.31 -25.63 10.56
C LYS A 71 -10.71 -25.05 10.73
N ARG A 72 -10.91 -24.18 11.73
CA ARG A 72 -12.21 -23.51 11.97
C ARG A 72 -12.33 -22.16 11.24
N ARG A 73 -11.27 -21.68 10.58
CA ARG A 73 -11.22 -20.37 9.91
C ARG A 73 -11.73 -19.25 10.82
N SER A 74 -11.38 -19.31 12.10
CA SER A 74 -11.84 -18.33 13.08
C SER A 74 -11.24 -16.97 12.75
N ALA A 75 -12.08 -15.93 12.75
CA ALA A 75 -11.68 -14.52 12.64
C ALA A 75 -11.70 -13.81 14.01
N ASP A 76 -11.78 -14.57 15.12
CA ASP A 76 -11.84 -14.00 16.47
C ASP A 76 -10.50 -13.32 16.83
N PRO A 77 -10.50 -12.00 17.12
CA PRO A 77 -9.28 -11.29 17.49
C PRO A 77 -8.63 -11.80 18.77
N VAL A 78 -9.41 -12.36 19.70
CA VAL A 78 -8.88 -12.90 20.95
C VAL A 78 -7.94 -14.08 20.68
N MET A 79 -8.29 -14.96 19.73
CA MET A 79 -7.46 -16.12 19.36
C MET A 79 -6.16 -15.68 18.70
N HIS A 80 -6.25 -14.72 17.77
CA HIS A 80 -5.09 -14.19 17.06
C HIS A 80 -4.16 -13.42 18.00
N ASN A 81 -4.70 -12.57 18.88
CA ASN A 81 -3.92 -11.80 19.86
C ASN A 81 -3.23 -12.73 20.88
N LEU A 82 -3.91 -13.79 21.32
CA LEU A 82 -3.31 -14.78 22.22
C LEU A 82 -2.18 -15.53 21.51
N LEU A 83 -2.39 -16.00 20.28
CA LEU A 83 -1.36 -16.70 19.51
C LEU A 83 -0.14 -15.79 19.24
N LEU A 84 -0.40 -14.56 18.82
CA LEU A 84 0.62 -13.53 18.65
C LEU A 84 1.42 -13.34 19.93
N SER A 85 0.75 -13.32 21.09
CA SER A 85 1.43 -13.15 22.37
C SER A 85 2.37 -14.29 22.73
N LEU A 86 2.06 -15.50 22.27
CA LEU A 86 2.92 -16.67 22.46
C LEU A 86 4.09 -16.65 21.47
N TYR A 87 3.87 -16.24 20.22
CA TYR A 87 4.96 -16.10 19.24
C TYR A 87 5.95 -15.00 19.58
N ALA A 88 5.49 -13.85 20.11
CA ALA A 88 6.38 -12.77 20.51
C ALA A 88 7.35 -13.17 21.65
N ARG A 89 6.96 -14.12 22.50
CA ARG A 89 7.81 -14.67 23.58
C ARG A 89 8.87 -15.66 23.10
N GLN A 90 8.74 -16.20 21.88
CA GLN A 90 9.73 -17.11 21.34
C GLN A 90 11.02 -16.36 20.97
N PRO A 91 12.20 -16.98 21.09
CA PRO A 91 13.45 -16.31 20.72
C PRO A 91 13.53 -16.04 19.20
N ASP A 92 13.07 -16.98 18.39
CA ASP A 92 12.98 -16.80 16.94
C ASP A 92 11.78 -15.90 16.56
N GLY A 93 12.03 -14.91 15.71
CA GLY A 93 11.02 -13.99 15.19
C GLY A 93 10.38 -14.45 13.87
N ALA A 94 10.90 -15.48 13.22
CA ALA A 94 10.43 -15.91 11.89
C ALA A 94 8.96 -16.35 11.91
N VAL A 95 8.57 -17.18 12.89
CA VAL A 95 7.18 -17.66 13.04
C VAL A 95 6.21 -16.50 13.29
N LEU A 96 6.64 -15.52 14.11
CA LEU A 96 5.86 -14.30 14.37
C LEU A 96 5.66 -13.51 13.08
N LEU A 97 6.71 -13.29 12.30
CA LEU A 97 6.64 -12.56 11.02
C LEU A 97 5.71 -13.26 10.02
N GLN A 98 5.85 -14.58 9.87
CA GLN A 98 4.99 -15.36 9.00
C GLN A 98 3.52 -15.25 9.41
N PHE A 99 3.24 -15.27 10.72
CA PHE A 99 1.89 -15.08 11.24
C PHE A 99 1.35 -13.67 10.94
N LEU A 100 2.15 -12.62 11.16
CA LEU A 100 1.75 -11.23 10.91
C LEU A 100 1.45 -10.96 9.43
N GLN A 101 2.18 -11.62 8.52
CA GLN A 101 1.95 -11.56 7.07
C GLN A 101 0.70 -12.32 6.63
N GLY A 102 0.38 -13.43 7.30
CA GLY A 102 -0.75 -14.31 6.92
C GLY A 102 -2.10 -13.97 7.57
N SER A 103 -2.12 -13.26 8.69
CA SER A 103 -3.35 -12.89 9.40
C SER A 103 -3.59 -11.38 9.39
N GLN A 104 -4.87 -10.97 9.38
CA GLN A 104 -5.28 -9.57 9.56
C GLN A 104 -6.24 -9.38 10.74
N HIS A 105 -6.51 -10.43 11.52
CA HIS A 105 -7.56 -10.44 12.53
C HIS A 105 -7.05 -10.10 13.94
N TYR A 106 -5.82 -9.62 14.09
CA TYR A 106 -5.28 -9.19 15.38
C TYR A 106 -5.36 -7.66 15.56
N ASP A 107 -5.30 -7.22 16.82
CA ASP A 107 -5.20 -5.80 17.13
C ASP A 107 -3.77 -5.31 16.87
N LYS A 108 -3.61 -4.43 15.87
CA LYS A 108 -2.30 -3.93 15.45
C LYS A 108 -1.58 -3.12 16.55
N LYS A 109 -2.31 -2.37 17.39
CA LYS A 109 -1.72 -1.55 18.46
C LYS A 109 -1.20 -2.42 19.61
N TYR A 110 -1.97 -3.45 19.97
CA TYR A 110 -1.57 -4.46 20.93
C TYR A 110 -0.36 -5.26 20.42
N ALA A 111 -0.40 -5.69 19.16
CA ALA A 111 0.69 -6.40 18.51
C ALA A 111 1.98 -5.58 18.52
N LEU A 112 1.89 -4.29 18.17
CA LEU A 112 3.03 -3.39 18.13
C LEU A 112 3.65 -3.21 19.51
N ARG A 113 2.84 -2.92 20.54
CA ARG A 113 3.31 -2.78 21.92
C ARG A 113 4.08 -4.02 22.37
N LEU A 114 3.53 -5.20 22.11
CA LEU A 114 4.16 -6.44 22.50
C LEU A 114 5.46 -6.72 21.74
N CYS A 115 5.51 -6.42 20.44
CA CYS A 115 6.73 -6.60 19.64
C CYS A 115 7.84 -5.64 20.07
N ILE A 116 7.50 -4.41 20.47
CA ILE A 116 8.45 -3.45 21.04
C ILE A 116 9.00 -3.98 22.36
N ASP A 117 8.14 -4.41 23.28
CA ASP A 117 8.55 -4.95 24.59
C ASP A 117 9.43 -6.20 24.45
N ALA A 118 9.18 -7.02 23.42
CA ALA A 118 9.95 -8.22 23.10
C ALA A 118 11.19 -7.98 22.21
N GLY A 119 11.47 -6.73 21.81
CA GLY A 119 12.61 -6.40 20.95
C GLY A 119 12.53 -6.98 19.52
N LYS A 120 11.32 -7.24 19.01
CA LYS A 120 11.09 -7.86 17.69
C LYS A 120 11.03 -6.79 16.57
N THR A 121 12.17 -6.17 16.27
CA THR A 121 12.25 -5.01 15.36
C THR A 121 11.61 -5.24 13.98
N LEU A 122 11.90 -6.37 13.33
CA LEU A 122 11.33 -6.68 12.01
C LEU A 122 9.79 -6.78 12.04
N ALA A 123 9.24 -7.33 13.13
CA ALA A 123 7.79 -7.41 13.31
C ALA A 123 7.19 -6.02 13.52
N CYS A 124 7.87 -5.14 14.26
CA CYS A 124 7.46 -3.74 14.40
C CYS A 124 7.40 -3.02 13.06
N VAL A 125 8.44 -3.15 12.21
CA VAL A 125 8.47 -2.54 10.87
C VAL A 125 7.28 -3.00 10.03
N HIS A 126 6.98 -4.30 10.05
CA HIS A 126 5.84 -4.85 9.34
C HIS A 126 4.51 -4.27 9.84
N ILE A 127 4.31 -4.20 11.16
CA ILE A 127 3.08 -3.67 11.75
C ILE A 127 2.92 -2.17 11.46
N TYR A 128 3.99 -1.37 11.60
CA TYR A 128 3.97 0.05 11.24
C TYR A 128 3.58 0.25 9.77
N SER A 129 4.15 -0.54 8.87
CA SER A 129 3.78 -0.49 7.46
C SER A 129 2.31 -0.85 7.22
N GLN A 130 1.77 -1.85 7.91
CA GLN A 130 0.35 -2.21 7.80
C GLN A 130 -0.60 -1.19 8.42
N MET A 131 -0.08 -0.30 9.27
CA MET A 131 -0.80 0.85 9.83
C MET A 131 -0.58 2.12 8.99
N GLU A 132 0.12 2.03 7.86
CA GLU A 132 0.48 3.16 6.99
C GLU A 132 1.33 4.23 7.72
N MET A 133 1.95 3.86 8.84
CA MET A 133 2.86 4.69 9.61
C MET A 133 4.28 4.53 9.04
N TYR A 134 4.47 5.01 7.81
CA TYR A 134 5.71 4.77 7.05
C TYR A 134 6.94 5.47 7.64
N GLU A 135 6.78 6.64 8.27
CA GLU A 135 7.86 7.34 8.98
C GLU A 135 8.44 6.46 10.10
N ASP A 136 7.58 5.95 10.99
CA ASP A 136 8.00 5.03 12.06
C ASP A 136 8.53 3.70 11.51
N ALA A 137 7.97 3.20 10.41
CA ALA A 137 8.44 1.98 9.75
C ALA A 137 9.88 2.13 9.24
N VAL A 138 10.17 3.23 8.54
CA VAL A 138 11.51 3.54 8.01
C VAL A 138 12.48 3.79 9.16
N ALA A 139 12.14 4.65 10.12
CA ALA A 139 12.97 4.93 11.28
C ALA A 139 13.30 3.67 12.10
N THR A 140 12.37 2.72 12.20
CA THR A 140 12.59 1.42 12.85
C THR A 140 13.42 0.47 12.00
N ALA A 141 13.21 0.46 10.67
CA ALA A 141 13.98 -0.37 9.73
C ALA A 141 15.45 0.04 9.69
N LEU A 142 15.75 1.34 9.76
CA LEU A 142 17.13 1.87 9.78
C LEU A 142 17.94 1.41 11.01
N LYS A 143 17.28 0.93 12.08
CA LYS A 143 17.97 0.34 13.25
C LYS A 143 18.51 -1.07 12.98
N VAL A 144 18.09 -1.70 11.88
CA VAL A 144 18.52 -3.03 11.44
C VAL A 144 19.55 -2.83 10.32
N PRO A 145 20.59 -3.69 10.20
CA PRO A 145 21.58 -3.58 9.13
C PRO A 145 21.04 -3.79 7.70
N ASP A 146 19.74 -3.98 7.51
CA ASP A 146 19.11 -4.18 6.21
C ASP A 146 18.47 -2.89 5.69
N LEU A 147 19.21 -2.19 4.83
CA LEU A 147 18.74 -0.98 4.16
C LEU A 147 17.60 -1.26 3.16
N ALA A 148 17.52 -2.48 2.61
CA ALA A 148 16.51 -2.83 1.61
C ALA A 148 15.10 -2.77 2.21
N LEU A 149 14.95 -3.15 3.48
CA LEU A 149 13.69 -3.03 4.20
C LEU A 149 13.24 -1.58 4.37
N ALA A 150 14.17 -0.65 4.65
CA ALA A 150 13.86 0.77 4.73
C ALA A 150 13.42 1.31 3.36
N LYS A 151 14.19 1.01 2.30
CA LYS A 151 13.86 1.40 0.91
C LYS A 151 12.49 0.88 0.47
N ALA A 152 12.18 -0.38 0.75
CA ALA A 152 10.89 -0.99 0.42
C ALA A 152 9.70 -0.33 1.14
N ASN A 153 9.90 0.22 2.35
CA ASN A 153 8.85 0.96 3.05
C ASN A 153 8.73 2.41 2.56
N ALA A 154 9.84 3.04 2.16
CA ALA A 154 9.84 4.37 1.57
C ALA A 154 9.11 4.43 0.21
N GLU A 155 9.04 3.31 -0.51
CA GLU A 155 8.38 3.24 -1.82
C GLU A 155 6.85 3.04 -1.75
N LYS A 156 6.31 2.58 -0.60
CA LYS A 156 4.89 2.27 -0.41
C LYS A 156 3.92 3.46 -0.50
N PRO A 157 4.24 4.69 -0.06
CA PRO A 157 3.35 5.84 -0.21
C PRO A 157 3.30 6.31 -1.67
N VAL A 158 2.58 5.57 -2.52
CA VAL A 158 2.44 5.89 -3.95
C VAL A 158 1.63 7.17 -4.16
N ASP A 159 0.63 7.41 -3.32
CA ASP A 159 -0.28 8.56 -3.43
C ASP A 159 0.24 9.83 -2.74
N ASP A 160 1.36 9.76 -2.02
CA ASP A 160 1.95 10.90 -1.32
C ASP A 160 3.44 11.09 -1.71
N PRO A 161 3.70 11.80 -2.83
CA PRO A 161 5.06 12.10 -3.28
C PRO A 161 5.86 12.90 -2.25
N GLN A 162 5.21 13.72 -1.41
CA GLN A 162 5.90 14.53 -0.41
C GLN A 162 6.40 13.66 0.75
N LEU A 163 5.56 12.75 1.25
CA LEU A 163 5.97 11.77 2.25
C LEU A 163 7.06 10.86 1.70
N LYS A 164 6.88 10.32 0.49
CA LYS A 164 7.88 9.49 -0.19
C LYS A 164 9.25 10.20 -0.27
N LYS A 165 9.27 11.47 -0.71
CA LYS A 165 10.48 12.29 -0.73
C LYS A 165 11.10 12.43 0.67
N ARG A 166 10.31 12.71 1.71
CA ARG A 166 10.80 12.82 3.10
C ARG A 166 11.43 11.52 3.61
N LEU A 167 10.81 10.36 3.35
CA LEU A 167 11.33 9.05 3.75
C LEU A 167 12.65 8.73 3.06
N TRP A 168 12.74 8.96 1.75
CA TRP A 168 13.98 8.77 1.00
C TRP A 168 15.11 9.70 1.48
N LEU A 169 14.79 10.94 1.85
CA LEU A 169 15.76 11.86 2.47
C LEU A 169 16.22 11.37 3.84
N GLU A 170 15.35 10.78 4.65
CA GLU A 170 15.73 10.21 5.94
C GLU A 170 16.69 9.02 5.77
N ILE A 171 16.42 8.15 4.80
CA ILE A 171 17.32 7.04 4.44
C ILE A 171 18.67 7.59 3.95
N ALA A 172 18.66 8.58 3.05
CA ALA A 172 19.89 9.18 2.54
C ALA A 172 20.74 9.81 3.67
N LYS A 173 20.11 10.54 4.60
CA LYS A 173 20.79 11.09 5.78
C LYS A 173 21.43 10.00 6.64
N TYR A 174 20.72 8.89 6.86
CA TYR A 174 21.25 7.77 7.62
C TYR A 174 22.48 7.15 6.96
N VAL A 175 22.43 6.90 5.64
CA VAL A 175 23.55 6.37 4.85
C VAL A 175 24.77 7.30 4.91
N MET A 176 24.54 8.62 4.89
CA MET A 176 25.62 9.62 4.97
C MET A 176 26.24 9.76 6.37
N GLN A 177 25.51 9.42 7.44
CA GLN A 177 25.99 9.46 8.82
C GLN A 177 26.75 8.17 9.22
N GLY A 178 26.41 7.03 8.62
CA GLY A 178 27.19 5.79 8.72
C GLY A 178 28.50 5.89 7.93
N GLN A 179 29.52 5.10 8.29
CA GLN A 179 30.89 5.19 7.77
C GLN A 179 30.98 5.51 6.26
N SER A 180 31.20 6.81 5.97
CA SER A 180 31.59 7.48 4.73
C SER A 180 31.60 6.68 3.44
N ASN A 181 30.43 6.35 2.89
CA ASN A 181 30.30 6.10 1.45
C ASN A 181 29.31 7.09 0.84
N MET A 182 29.81 8.30 0.52
CA MET A 182 29.08 9.27 -0.30
C MET A 182 28.62 8.64 -1.64
N LYS A 183 29.39 7.66 -2.13
CA LYS A 183 29.02 6.83 -3.28
C LYS A 183 27.74 6.04 -3.06
N GLU A 184 27.50 5.51 -1.86
CA GLU A 184 26.23 4.80 -1.55
C GLU A 184 25.04 5.76 -1.52
N ALA A 185 25.21 6.97 -1.00
CA ALA A 185 24.18 8.00 -1.06
C ALA A 185 23.87 8.42 -2.50
N ILE A 186 24.89 8.47 -3.36
CA ILE A 186 24.76 8.73 -4.80
C ILE A 186 24.08 7.55 -5.51
N ASP A 187 24.48 6.32 -5.23
CA ASP A 187 23.86 5.14 -5.84
C ASP A 187 22.39 5.01 -5.41
N LEU A 188 22.05 5.46 -4.20
CA LEU A 188 20.67 5.58 -3.75
C LEU A 188 19.85 6.57 -4.59
N LEU A 189 20.44 7.67 -5.10
CA LEU A 189 19.77 8.58 -6.05
C LEU A 189 19.46 7.89 -7.38
N LYS A 190 20.25 6.89 -7.81
CA LYS A 190 20.01 6.14 -9.05
C LYS A 190 18.85 5.14 -8.89
N GLU A 191 18.55 4.73 -7.66
CA GLU A 191 17.47 3.79 -7.35
C GLU A 191 16.09 4.44 -7.21
N THR A 192 16.01 5.77 -7.03
CA THR A 192 14.75 6.48 -6.82
C THR A 192 14.69 7.80 -7.58
N GLN A 193 13.52 8.10 -8.15
CA GLN A 193 13.24 9.41 -8.76
C GLN A 193 12.67 10.42 -7.75
N SER A 194 12.52 10.03 -6.48
CA SER A 194 11.81 10.85 -5.47
C SER A 194 12.67 11.93 -4.83
N ILE A 195 14.00 11.79 -4.92
CA ILE A 195 14.97 12.75 -4.41
C ILE A 195 15.98 13.06 -5.50
N LYS A 196 16.41 14.32 -5.59
CA LYS A 196 17.42 14.79 -6.53
C LYS A 196 18.72 15.08 -5.80
N LEU A 197 19.80 15.27 -6.56
CA LEU A 197 21.11 15.65 -6.01
C LEU A 197 21.01 16.93 -5.16
N GLU A 198 20.27 17.93 -5.63
CA GLU A 198 20.03 19.20 -4.92
C GLU A 198 19.43 19.04 -3.52
N ASP A 199 18.66 17.98 -3.30
CA ASP A 199 18.03 17.72 -2.01
C ASP A 199 19.01 17.18 -0.96
N ILE A 200 20.06 16.48 -1.41
CA ILE A 200 21.07 15.89 -0.52
C ILE A 200 22.30 16.78 -0.32
N LEU A 201 22.58 17.70 -1.25
CA LEU A 201 23.71 18.65 -1.17
C LEU A 201 23.83 19.36 0.20
N PRO A 202 22.74 19.82 0.85
CA PRO A 202 22.85 20.49 2.16
C PRO A 202 23.39 19.61 3.29
N PHE A 203 23.35 18.29 3.13
CA PHE A 203 23.84 17.33 4.13
C PHE A 203 25.30 16.93 3.90
N PHE A 204 25.96 17.47 2.88
CA PHE A 204 27.34 17.14 2.55
C PHE A 204 28.27 17.86 3.54
N PRO A 205 29.35 17.20 4.01
CA PRO A 205 30.34 17.86 4.84
C PRO A 205 31.07 18.98 4.07
N ASP A 206 31.63 19.95 4.77
CA ASP A 206 32.21 21.17 4.18
C ASP A 206 33.35 20.93 3.17
N PHE A 207 33.97 19.74 3.18
CA PHE A 207 35.17 19.43 2.38
C PHE A 207 35.00 18.19 1.49
N VAL A 208 33.85 17.99 0.84
CA VAL A 208 33.72 16.95 -0.19
C VAL A 208 34.44 17.37 -1.47
N LEU A 209 35.23 16.46 -2.05
CA LEU A 209 35.86 16.67 -3.34
C LEU A 209 34.80 16.63 -4.45
N ILE A 210 34.69 17.71 -5.22
CA ILE A 210 33.77 17.80 -6.38
C ILE A 210 33.98 16.67 -7.39
N GLN A 211 35.19 16.10 -7.44
CA GLN A 211 35.51 14.97 -8.31
C GLN A 211 34.65 13.73 -8.00
N ASP A 212 34.23 13.53 -6.75
CA ASP A 212 33.47 12.34 -6.33
C ASP A 212 32.04 12.33 -6.88
N PHE A 213 31.52 13.48 -7.30
CA PHE A 213 30.13 13.65 -7.77
C PHE A 213 30.04 14.37 -9.13
N LYS A 214 31.18 14.54 -9.81
CA LYS A 214 31.25 15.27 -11.08
C LYS A 214 30.31 14.67 -12.14
N GLN A 215 30.29 13.34 -12.25
CA GLN A 215 29.48 12.65 -13.27
C GLN A 215 27.99 12.85 -12.99
N GLU A 216 27.59 12.74 -11.73
CA GLU A 216 26.20 12.91 -11.31
C GLU A 216 25.71 14.35 -11.45
N ILE A 217 26.58 15.35 -11.22
CA ILE A 217 26.25 16.74 -11.56
C ILE A 217 26.02 16.90 -13.05
N ILE A 218 26.90 16.34 -13.89
CA ILE A 218 26.76 16.43 -15.35
C ILE A 218 25.44 15.79 -15.78
N GLN A 219 25.14 14.58 -15.28
CA GLN A 219 23.90 13.88 -15.60
C GLN A 219 22.67 14.70 -15.18
N SER A 220 22.65 15.22 -13.95
CA SER A 220 21.53 16.03 -13.48
C SER A 220 21.32 17.29 -14.32
N LEU A 221 22.41 17.94 -14.77
CA LEU A 221 22.33 19.10 -15.66
C LEU A 221 21.84 18.72 -17.07
N GLU A 222 22.24 17.56 -17.58
CA GLU A 222 21.77 17.04 -18.86
C GLU A 222 20.28 16.71 -18.82
N ASP A 223 19.82 16.07 -17.74
CA ASP A 223 18.41 15.75 -17.51
C ASP A 223 17.55 17.02 -17.46
N TYR A 224 18.00 18.04 -16.72
CA TYR A 224 17.31 19.35 -16.68
C TYR A 224 17.22 20.00 -18.06
N ASN A 225 18.31 19.97 -18.84
CA ASN A 225 18.28 20.51 -20.20
C ASN A 225 17.32 19.74 -21.11
N HIS A 226 17.20 18.43 -20.93
CA HIS A 226 16.26 17.61 -21.66
C HIS A 226 14.81 17.94 -21.29
N GLU A 227 14.48 18.02 -19.99
CA GLU A 227 13.15 18.41 -19.50
C GLU A 227 12.73 19.79 -20.03
N ILE A 228 13.64 20.78 -20.00
CA ILE A 228 13.37 22.14 -20.53
C ILE A 228 13.05 22.08 -22.03
N ARG A 229 13.80 21.28 -22.82
CA ARG A 229 13.54 21.13 -24.26
C ARG A 229 12.19 20.47 -24.52
N GLN A 230 11.83 19.46 -23.74
CA GLN A 230 10.54 18.78 -23.87
C GLN A 230 9.40 19.75 -23.57
N LEU A 231 9.46 20.48 -22.44
CA LEU A 231 8.44 21.47 -22.08
C LEU A 231 8.30 22.58 -23.13
N ASN A 232 9.41 23.04 -23.71
CA ASN A 232 9.35 24.02 -24.79
C ASN A 232 8.68 23.45 -26.05
N ALA A 233 8.98 22.20 -26.42
CA ALA A 233 8.34 21.55 -27.56
C ALA A 233 6.82 21.37 -27.33
N GLU A 234 6.41 20.95 -26.13
CA GLU A 234 5.01 20.83 -25.74
C GLU A 234 4.30 22.20 -25.78
N MET A 235 4.95 23.26 -25.30
CA MET A 235 4.42 24.63 -25.35
C MET A 235 4.24 25.12 -26.80
N GLU A 236 5.22 24.88 -27.67
CA GLU A 236 5.11 25.22 -29.08
C GLU A 236 3.98 24.45 -29.77
N GLU A 237 3.83 23.16 -29.48
CA GLU A 237 2.76 22.34 -30.03
C GLU A 237 1.38 22.81 -29.57
N ALA A 238 1.21 23.06 -28.26
CA ALA A 238 -0.03 23.60 -27.71
C ALA A 238 -0.38 24.96 -28.34
N THR A 239 0.62 25.81 -28.59
CA THR A 239 0.44 27.11 -29.24
C THR A 239 0.00 26.94 -30.70
N ARG A 240 0.69 26.08 -31.48
CA ARG A 240 0.31 25.75 -32.86
C ARG A 240 -1.13 25.22 -32.94
N ASN A 241 -1.50 24.34 -32.02
CA ASN A 241 -2.86 23.79 -31.95
C ASN A 241 -3.89 24.87 -31.63
N ALA A 242 -3.60 25.75 -30.67
CA ALA A 242 -4.48 26.87 -30.34
C ALA A 242 -4.68 27.82 -31.52
N ASP A 243 -3.63 28.13 -32.28
CA ASP A 243 -3.72 28.99 -33.45
C ASP A 243 -4.48 28.35 -34.61
N ALA A 244 -4.30 27.04 -34.84
CA ALA A 244 -5.09 26.29 -35.82
C ALA A 244 -6.60 26.28 -35.47
N ILE A 245 -6.94 26.16 -34.18
CA ILE A 245 -8.32 26.26 -33.70
C ILE A 245 -8.88 27.67 -33.92
N ARG A 246 -8.12 28.72 -33.58
CA ARG A 246 -8.53 30.12 -33.79
C ARG A 246 -8.78 30.42 -35.28
N ALA A 247 -7.89 29.96 -36.16
CA ALA A 247 -8.05 30.09 -37.60
C ALA A 247 -9.32 29.37 -38.08
N SER A 248 -9.55 28.14 -37.61
CA SER A 248 -10.76 27.37 -37.92
C SER A 248 -12.05 28.08 -37.50
N ILE A 249 -12.06 28.69 -36.31
CA ILE A 249 -13.20 29.49 -35.81
C ILE A 249 -13.43 30.72 -36.71
N GLN A 250 -12.37 31.43 -37.11
CA GLN A 250 -12.48 32.57 -38.01
C GLN A 250 -13.04 32.17 -39.37
N GLU A 251 -12.54 31.08 -39.96
CA GLU A 251 -13.09 30.56 -41.22
C GLU A 251 -14.58 30.21 -41.10
N LEU A 252 -14.98 29.51 -40.03
CA LEU A 252 -16.37 29.16 -39.79
C LEU A 252 -17.28 30.39 -39.68
N ARG A 253 -16.79 31.49 -39.08
CA ARG A 253 -17.55 32.75 -38.93
C ARG A 253 -17.89 33.41 -40.26
N HIS A 254 -17.08 33.22 -41.29
CA HIS A 254 -17.28 33.82 -42.62
C HIS A 254 -18.01 32.90 -43.61
N ARG A 255 -18.39 31.67 -43.21
CA ARG A 255 -19.17 30.78 -44.07
C ARG A 255 -20.63 31.21 -44.11
N TYR A 256 -21.07 31.62 -45.28
CA TYR A 256 -22.48 31.82 -45.60
C TYR A 256 -22.90 30.85 -46.69
N GLY A 257 -24.19 30.51 -46.73
CA GLY A 257 -24.79 29.73 -47.80
C GLY A 257 -26.08 30.39 -48.25
N TYR A 258 -26.49 30.09 -49.48
CA TYR A 258 -27.74 30.59 -50.04
C TYR A 258 -28.79 29.48 -49.99
N VAL A 259 -30.01 29.84 -49.60
CA VAL A 259 -31.18 28.95 -49.62
C VAL A 259 -32.14 29.46 -50.69
N THR A 260 -32.55 28.59 -51.60
CA THR A 260 -33.53 28.95 -52.64
C THR A 260 -34.96 28.78 -52.13
N SER A 261 -35.92 29.49 -52.75
CA SER A 261 -37.33 29.47 -52.35
C SER A 261 -37.98 28.08 -52.32
N THR A 262 -37.41 27.12 -53.04
CA THR A 262 -37.95 25.77 -53.23
C THR A 262 -37.06 24.68 -52.62
N GLN A 263 -36.00 25.05 -51.88
CA GLN A 263 -35.07 24.07 -51.32
C GLN A 263 -35.78 23.19 -50.28
N PRO A 264 -35.83 21.86 -50.47
CA PRO A 264 -36.47 20.96 -49.52
C PRO A 264 -35.55 20.66 -48.33
N CYS A 265 -36.15 20.28 -47.20
CA CYS A 265 -35.43 19.63 -46.12
C CYS A 265 -35.04 18.20 -46.53
N GLU A 266 -33.78 17.81 -46.29
CA GLU A 266 -33.25 16.48 -46.66
C GLU A 266 -33.90 15.30 -45.90
N LEU A 267 -34.62 15.56 -44.80
CA LEU A 267 -35.28 14.52 -44.00
C LEU A 267 -36.76 14.35 -44.35
N CYS A 268 -37.52 15.44 -44.45
CA CYS A 268 -38.97 15.39 -44.65
C CYS A 268 -39.44 15.78 -46.07
N GLY A 269 -38.53 16.26 -46.91
CA GLY A 269 -38.82 16.68 -48.29
C GLY A 269 -39.66 17.95 -48.43
N SER A 270 -40.15 18.54 -47.33
CA SER A 270 -40.95 19.77 -47.36
C SER A 270 -40.05 21.02 -47.53
N PRO A 271 -40.57 22.13 -48.09
CA PRO A 271 -39.78 23.36 -48.25
C PRO A 271 -39.15 23.82 -46.92
N ALA A 272 -37.86 24.19 -46.96
CA ALA A 272 -37.13 24.66 -45.80
C ALA A 272 -37.65 26.02 -45.30
N LEU A 273 -38.02 26.91 -46.23
CA LEU A 273 -38.55 28.23 -45.94
C LEU A 273 -39.97 28.14 -45.37
N GLY A 274 -40.17 28.74 -44.20
CA GLY A 274 -41.44 28.74 -43.45
C GLY A 274 -41.38 28.07 -42.08
N ARG A 275 -40.25 27.44 -41.73
CA ARG A 275 -39.93 26.91 -40.39
C ARG A 275 -38.49 27.26 -40.03
N ASP A 276 -38.12 27.14 -38.75
CA ASP A 276 -36.73 27.27 -38.35
C ASP A 276 -35.89 26.11 -38.93
N PHE A 277 -34.74 26.43 -39.52
CA PHE A 277 -33.90 25.47 -40.23
C PHE A 277 -32.41 25.70 -39.98
N TYR A 278 -31.64 24.62 -40.06
CA TYR A 278 -30.18 24.64 -40.10
C TYR A 278 -29.71 24.45 -41.55
N LEU A 279 -28.85 25.38 -42.00
CA LEU A 279 -28.12 25.28 -43.26
C LEU A 279 -26.68 24.89 -42.95
N PHE A 280 -26.16 23.87 -43.63
CA PHE A 280 -24.74 23.53 -43.63
C PHE A 280 -24.07 24.11 -44.88
N PRO A 281 -23.34 25.25 -44.79
CA PRO A 281 -22.87 25.97 -45.97
C PRO A 281 -21.89 25.17 -46.84
N SER A 282 -21.13 24.25 -46.24
CA SER A 282 -20.10 23.45 -46.91
C SER A 282 -20.64 22.33 -47.80
N CYS A 283 -21.82 21.77 -47.48
CA CYS A 283 -22.45 20.69 -48.25
C CYS A 283 -23.83 21.08 -48.80
N ARG A 284 -24.29 22.32 -48.52
CA ARG A 284 -25.58 22.90 -48.94
C ARG A 284 -26.82 22.16 -48.46
N HIS A 285 -26.67 21.17 -47.59
CA HIS A 285 -27.81 20.48 -46.98
C HIS A 285 -28.58 21.40 -46.05
N VAL A 286 -29.90 21.27 -46.06
CA VAL A 286 -30.82 22.03 -45.22
C VAL A 286 -31.72 21.07 -44.45
N PHE A 287 -31.86 21.33 -43.16
CA PHE A 287 -32.68 20.51 -42.26
C PHE A 287 -33.58 21.42 -41.43
N HIS A 288 -34.85 21.07 -41.25
CA HIS A 288 -35.66 21.75 -40.23
C HIS A 288 -35.09 21.44 -38.85
N GLN A 289 -35.15 22.42 -37.95
CA GLN A 289 -34.70 22.25 -36.57
C GLN A 289 -35.42 21.06 -35.91
N ASP A 290 -36.73 20.96 -36.08
CA ASP A 290 -37.54 19.86 -35.52
C ASP A 290 -37.17 18.50 -36.13
N CYS A 291 -36.89 18.44 -37.44
CA CYS A 291 -36.51 17.19 -38.09
C CYS A 291 -35.14 16.70 -37.61
N MET A 292 -34.22 17.62 -37.28
CA MET A 292 -32.91 17.26 -36.75
C MET A 292 -32.97 16.86 -35.26
N LEU A 293 -33.90 17.41 -34.49
CA LEU A 293 -34.13 17.02 -33.07
C LEU A 293 -34.86 15.68 -32.91
N GLN A 294 -35.43 15.15 -33.99
CA GLN A 294 -36.09 13.84 -34.04
C GLN A 294 -35.16 12.70 -34.49
N LEU A 295 -33.89 13.00 -34.76
CA LEU A 295 -32.79 12.03 -34.91
C LEU A 295 -32.21 11.66 -33.55
#